data_AF-A0A839T0P1-F1
#
_entry.id   AF-A0A839T0P1-F1
#
_cell.length_a   1.000
_cell.length_b   1.000
_cell.length_c   1.000
_cell.angle_alpha   90.00
_cell.angle_beta   90.00
_cell.angle_gamma   90.00
#
_symmetry.space_group_name_H-M   'P 1'
#
loop_
_entity.id
_entity.type
_entity.pdbx_description
1 polymer ?
#
loop_
_entity_poly.entity_id
_entity_poly.type
_entity_poly.pdbx_seq_one_letter_code
_entity_poly.pdbx_strand_id
1 'polypeptide(L)'
;MYKIIIAALLCLAANSTFAQTITPATDWGSLIGTHYAKAKICGASSEDLAAYKVRNRQAGQLIYGEAEDYGIEFSQGFDSALNHSPQAIAANPGSVSTNMCAGLLHSIGHGA
;
A
#
# COMPACT_ATOMS: atom_id res chain seq x y z
N MET A 1 42.70 -39.30 -3.95
CA MET A 1 41.53 -38.67 -4.60
C MET A 1 40.42 -38.55 -3.56
N TYR A 2 40.20 -37.36 -3.00
CA TYR A 2 39.10 -37.11 -2.05
C TYR A 2 38.23 -36.00 -2.62
N LYS A 3 36.99 -36.34 -2.99
CA LYS A 3 35.96 -35.38 -3.40
C LYS A 3 35.33 -34.82 -2.12
N ILE A 4 35.62 -33.56 -1.79
CA ILE A 4 34.85 -32.83 -0.79
C ILE A 4 33.80 -32.02 -1.56
N ILE A 5 32.55 -32.45 -1.45
CA ILE A 5 31.39 -31.63 -1.84
C ILE A 5 31.03 -30.83 -0.59
N ILE A 6 31.43 -29.56 -0.52
CA ILE A 6 30.89 -28.62 0.47
C ILE A 6 29.66 -27.99 -0.17
N ALA A 7 28.49 -28.53 0.19
CA ALA A 7 27.26 -27.78 0.13
C ALA A 7 27.32 -26.65 1.16
N ALA A 8 26.88 -25.46 0.74
CA ALA A 8 26.44 -24.30 1.52
C ALA A 8 27.14 -23.00 1.10
N LEU A 9 26.63 -22.41 0.01
CA LEU A 9 26.57 -20.94 -0.10
C LEU A 9 25.09 -20.54 -0.01
N LEU A 10 24.52 -20.83 1.16
CA LEU A 10 23.36 -20.12 1.69
C LEU A 10 23.84 -18.71 2.05
N CYS A 11 23.62 -17.75 1.16
CA CYS A 11 23.40 -16.34 1.47
C CYS A 11 23.06 -15.56 0.18
N LEU A 12 22.02 -16.00 -0.53
CA LEU A 12 21.27 -15.12 -1.43
C LEU A 12 19.88 -14.88 -0.84
N ALA A 13 19.87 -14.08 0.21
CA ALA A 13 18.80 -13.15 0.44
C ALA A 13 19.47 -11.97 1.12
N ALA A 14 20.06 -11.09 0.30
CA ALA A 14 20.11 -9.70 0.69
C ALA A 14 18.64 -9.33 0.93
N ASN A 15 18.21 -9.39 2.19
CA ASN A 15 17.10 -8.60 2.68
C ASN A 15 17.59 -7.16 2.57
N SER A 16 17.67 -6.67 1.34
CA SER A 16 17.70 -5.25 1.06
C SER A 16 16.30 -4.77 1.39
N THR A 17 15.99 -4.72 2.69
CA THR A 17 15.10 -3.70 3.21
C THR A 17 15.82 -2.39 2.86
N PHE A 18 15.62 -1.94 1.62
CA PHE A 18 15.72 -0.53 1.30
C PHE A 18 14.87 0.13 2.38
N ALA A 19 15.52 0.75 3.35
CA ALA A 19 14.87 1.70 4.20
C ALA A 19 14.36 2.77 3.24
N GLN A 20 13.13 2.61 2.75
CA GLN A 20 12.49 3.61 1.92
C GLN A 20 12.47 4.84 2.81
N THR A 21 13.16 5.91 2.40
CA THR A 21 13.04 7.20 3.06
C THR A 21 11.56 7.52 3.07
N ILE A 22 10.92 7.42 4.24
CA ILE A 22 9.49 7.70 4.37
C ILE A 22 9.34 9.20 4.25
N THR A 23 8.98 9.65 3.06
CA THR A 23 8.56 11.02 2.83
C THR A 23 7.08 11.16 3.18
N PRO A 24 6.60 12.38 3.48
CA PRO A 24 5.17 12.62 3.69
C PRO A 24 4.30 12.13 2.53
N ALA A 25 4.79 12.23 1.28
CA ALA A 25 4.11 11.73 0.10
C ALA A 25 4.06 10.20 0.04
N THR A 26 5.16 9.52 0.40
CA THR A 26 5.22 8.05 0.48
C THR A 26 4.29 7.52 1.58
N ASP A 27 4.28 8.15 2.75
CA ASP A 27 3.40 7.75 3.86
C ASP A 27 1.92 7.96 3.50
N TRP A 28 1.60 9.11 2.90
CA TRP A 28 0.26 9.39 2.38
C TRP A 28 -0.18 8.33 1.36
N GLY A 29 0.69 8.00 0.40
CA GLY A 29 0.43 6.92 -0.57
C GLY A 29 0.11 5.59 0.11
N SER A 30 0.89 5.20 1.12
CA SER A 30 0.72 3.96 1.87
C SER A 30 -0.63 3.88 2.61
N LEU A 31 -1.02 4.98 3.26
CA LEU A 31 -2.31 5.08 3.95
C LEU A 31 -3.48 4.89 2.99
N ILE A 32 -3.44 5.59 1.85
CA ILE A 32 -4.47 5.52 0.81
C ILE A 32 -4.49 4.12 0.18
N GLY A 33 -3.33 3.50 -0.07
CA GLY A 33 -3.23 2.12 -0.58
C GLY A 33 -3.85 1.09 0.39
N THR A 34 -3.64 1.28 1.69
CA THR A 34 -4.26 0.43 2.73
C THR A 34 -5.78 0.55 2.74
N HIS A 35 -6.31 1.77 2.67
CA HIS A 35 -7.76 2.02 2.63
C HIS A 35 -8.39 1.47 1.35
N TYR A 36 -7.73 1.67 0.21
CA TYR A 36 -8.10 1.09 -1.07
C TYR A 36 -8.22 -0.44 -0.98
N ALA A 37 -7.21 -1.12 -0.43
CA ALA A 37 -7.21 -2.58 -0.30
C ALA A 37 -8.35 -3.09 0.58
N LYS A 38 -8.57 -2.45 1.74
CA LYS A 38 -9.69 -2.80 2.65
C LYS A 38 -11.05 -2.58 1.99
N ALA A 39 -11.21 -1.47 1.28
CA ALA A 39 -12.46 -1.17 0.60
C ALA A 39 -12.77 -2.13 -0.55
N LYS A 40 -11.74 -2.56 -1.28
CA LYS A 40 -11.87 -3.62 -2.28
C LYS A 40 -12.41 -4.91 -1.65
N ILE A 41 -11.92 -5.28 -0.46
CA ILE A 41 -12.42 -6.44 0.29
C ILE A 41 -13.87 -6.22 0.76
N CYS A 42 -14.21 -4.99 1.15
CA CYS A 42 -15.58 -4.60 1.49
C CYS A 42 -16.54 -4.54 0.28
N GLY A 43 -16.06 -4.77 -0.94
CA GLY A 43 -16.89 -4.81 -2.15
C GLY A 43 -17.03 -3.45 -2.88
N ALA A 44 -16.12 -2.50 -2.66
CA ALA A 44 -16.10 -1.26 -3.43
C ALA A 44 -15.95 -1.54 -4.93
N SER A 45 -16.63 -0.76 -5.77
CA SER A 45 -16.53 -0.90 -7.22
C SER A 45 -15.15 -0.46 -7.72
N SER A 46 -14.72 -1.00 -8.87
CA SER A 46 -13.47 -0.57 -9.51
C SER A 46 -13.45 0.92 -9.84
N GLU A 47 -14.61 1.50 -10.14
CA GLU A 47 -14.77 2.92 -10.43
C GLU A 47 -14.55 3.78 -9.18
N ASP A 48 -15.21 3.43 -8.06
CA ASP A 48 -15.06 4.14 -6.79
C ASP A 48 -13.61 4.10 -6.29
N LEU A 49 -12.99 2.93 -6.42
CA LEU A 49 -11.59 2.71 -6.06
C LEU A 49 -10.64 3.56 -6.91
N ALA A 50 -10.86 3.64 -8.22
CA ALA A 50 -10.06 4.48 -9.12
C ALA A 50 -10.22 5.96 -8.79
N ALA A 51 -11.47 6.41 -8.59
CA ALA A 51 -11.78 7.79 -8.22
C ALA A 51 -11.14 8.16 -6.87
N TYR A 52 -11.20 7.26 -5.88
CA TYR A 52 -10.57 7.45 -4.58
C TYR A 52 -9.05 7.63 -4.69
N LYS A 53 -8.36 6.80 -5.48
CA LYS A 53 -6.90 6.96 -5.72
C LYS A 53 -6.59 8.34 -6.32
N VAL A 54 -7.34 8.75 -7.34
CA VAL A 54 -7.13 10.04 -8.04
C VAL A 54 -7.35 11.22 -7.11
N ARG A 55 -8.49 11.27 -6.39
CA ARG A 55 -8.82 12.36 -5.47
C ARG A 55 -7.77 12.52 -4.38
N ASN A 56 -7.32 11.41 -3.77
CA ASN A 56 -6.34 11.48 -2.70
C ASN A 56 -4.93 11.79 -3.20
N ARG A 57 -4.58 11.36 -4.41
CA ARG A 57 -3.34 11.80 -5.05
C ARG A 57 -3.35 13.32 -5.23
N GLN A 58 -4.43 13.89 -5.76
CA GLN A 58 -4.57 15.34 -5.96
C GLN A 58 -4.59 16.09 -4.62
N ALA A 59 -5.34 15.61 -3.64
CA ALA A 59 -5.40 16.22 -2.30
C ALA A 59 -4.02 16.24 -1.64
N GLY A 60 -3.29 15.12 -1.65
CA GLY A 60 -1.95 15.09 -1.11
C GLY A 60 -0.97 15.95 -1.92
N GLN A 61 -1.17 16.14 -3.23
CA GLN A 61 -0.34 17.06 -4.02
C GLN A 61 -0.54 18.52 -3.58
N LEU A 62 -1.75 18.90 -3.16
CA LEU A 62 -2.02 20.24 -2.63
C LEU A 62 -1.39 20.45 -1.24
N ILE A 63 -1.21 19.37 -0.47
CA ILE A 63 -0.71 19.41 0.91
C ILE A 63 0.83 19.26 0.95
N TYR A 64 1.37 18.37 0.11
CA TYR A 64 2.77 17.93 0.11
C TYR A 64 3.51 18.27 -1.19
N GLY A 65 2.90 19.08 -2.07
CA GLY A 65 3.41 19.37 -3.42
C GLY A 65 4.73 20.11 -3.52
N GLU A 66 5.34 20.47 -2.39
CA GLU A 66 6.74 20.92 -2.34
C GLU A 66 7.73 19.76 -2.59
N ALA A 67 7.28 18.50 -2.52
CA ALA A 67 8.08 17.35 -2.94
C ALA A 67 8.17 17.30 -4.47
N GLU A 68 9.38 17.53 -5.01
CA GLU A 68 9.69 17.51 -6.44
C GLU A 68 9.17 16.24 -7.14
N ASP A 69 9.23 15.11 -6.43
CA ASP A 69 8.83 13.79 -6.91
C ASP A 69 7.51 13.27 -6.28
N TYR A 70 6.63 14.16 -5.79
CA TYR A 70 5.40 13.78 -5.09
C TYR A 70 4.61 12.66 -5.77
N GLY A 71 4.44 12.74 -7.10
CA GLY A 71 3.68 11.74 -7.86
C GLY A 71 4.31 10.35 -7.85
N ILE A 72 5.64 10.28 -7.84
CA ILE A 72 6.43 9.04 -7.78
C ILE A 72 6.35 8.48 -6.37
N GLU A 73 6.63 9.30 -5.35
CA GLU A 73 6.63 8.91 -3.94
C GLU A 73 5.25 8.41 -3.48
N PHE A 74 4.19 9.12 -3.85
CA PHE A 74 2.81 8.67 -3.62
C PHE A 74 2.55 7.28 -4.21
N SER A 75 2.98 7.06 -5.46
CA SER A 75 2.76 5.79 -6.15
C SER A 75 3.56 4.65 -5.50
N GLN A 76 4.79 4.92 -5.08
CA GLN A 76 5.62 3.94 -4.36
C GLN A 76 4.97 3.51 -3.04
N GLY A 77 4.50 4.47 -2.25
CA GLY A 77 3.79 4.18 -1.00
C GLY A 77 2.50 3.39 -1.24
N PHE A 78 1.69 3.83 -2.22
CA PHE A 78 0.43 3.20 -2.59
C PHE A 78 0.63 1.74 -3.03
N ASP A 79 1.58 1.49 -3.92
CA ASP A 79 1.85 0.14 -4.46
C ASP A 79 2.48 -0.76 -3.39
N SER A 80 3.34 -0.21 -2.53
CA SER A 80 3.88 -0.94 -1.37
C SER A 80 2.75 -1.40 -0.45
N ALA A 81 1.82 -0.52 -0.10
CA ALA A 81 0.67 -0.90 0.72
C ALA A 81 -0.22 -1.94 0.04
N LEU A 82 -0.43 -1.89 -1.28
CA LEU A 82 -1.20 -2.90 -1.99
C LEU A 82 -0.54 -4.29 -1.99
N ASN A 83 0.78 -4.37 -1.96
CA ASN A 83 1.48 -5.65 -1.90
C ASN A 83 1.46 -6.25 -0.48
N HIS A 84 1.48 -5.42 0.56
CA HIS A 84 1.52 -5.86 1.96
C HIS A 84 0.12 -5.99 2.61
N SER A 85 -0.86 -5.19 2.20
CA SER A 85 -2.22 -5.19 2.80
C SER A 85 -2.96 -6.52 2.65
N PRO A 86 -2.94 -7.22 1.49
CA PRO A 86 -3.56 -8.53 1.37
C PRO A 86 -2.98 -9.55 2.36
N GLN A 87 -1.67 -9.47 2.63
CA GLN A 87 -1.00 -10.35 3.59
C GLN A 87 -1.41 -10.01 5.03
N ALA A 88 -1.47 -8.72 5.37
CA ALA A 88 -1.90 -8.26 6.70
C ALA A 88 -3.37 -8.61 6.99
N ILE A 89 -4.24 -8.52 5.97
CA ILE A 89 -5.66 -8.86 6.08
C ILE A 89 -5.87 -10.37 6.10
N ALA A 90 -5.13 -11.14 5.28
CA ALA A 90 -5.17 -12.60 5.32
C ALA A 90 -4.65 -13.15 6.67
N ALA A 91 -3.65 -12.51 7.27
CA ALA A 91 -3.15 -12.84 8.59
C ALA A 91 -4.13 -12.49 9.72
N ASN A 92 -5.06 -11.55 9.49
CA ASN A 92 -6.06 -11.11 10.46
C ASN A 92 -7.43 -10.98 9.78
N PRO A 93 -8.15 -12.08 9.52
CA PRO A 93 -9.43 -12.05 8.81
C PRO A 93 -10.52 -11.24 9.55
N GLY A 94 -10.38 -11.04 10.87
CA GLY A 94 -11.25 -10.15 11.66
C GLY A 94 -10.90 -8.64 11.57
N SER A 95 -9.84 -8.27 10.83
CA SER A 95 -9.39 -6.88 10.69
C SER A 95 -10.33 -6.00 9.85
N VAL A 96 -11.33 -6.61 9.21
CA VAL A 96 -12.33 -5.94 8.39
C VAL A 96 -13.72 -6.19 8.98
N SER A 97 -14.15 -5.33 9.91
CA SER A 97 -15.49 -5.41 10.49
C SER A 97 -16.55 -4.81 9.56
N THR A 98 -17.80 -5.23 9.70
CA THR A 98 -18.93 -4.70 8.93
C THR A 98 -19.08 -3.18 9.07
N ASN A 99 -18.85 -2.66 10.29
CA ASN A 99 -18.89 -1.21 10.56
C ASN A 99 -17.74 -0.47 9.88
N MET A 100 -16.55 -1.08 9.82
CA MET A 100 -15.42 -0.53 9.06
C MET A 100 -15.74 -0.52 7.56
N CYS A 101 -16.36 -1.57 7.03
CA CYS A 101 -16.77 -1.62 5.62
C CYS A 101 -17.81 -0.55 5.28
N ALA A 102 -18.82 -0.36 6.12
CA ALA A 102 -19.81 0.70 5.92
C ALA A 102 -19.15 2.08 5.84
N GLY A 103 -18.21 2.38 6.75
CA GLY A 103 -17.46 3.64 6.74
C GLY A 103 -16.55 3.79 5.51
N LEU A 104 -15.85 2.74 5.11
CA LEU A 104 -14.95 2.76 3.94
C LEU A 104 -15.71 2.91 2.62
N LEU A 105 -16.80 2.17 2.44
CA LEU A 105 -17.64 2.26 1.24
C LEU A 105 -18.27 3.66 1.13
N HIS A 106 -18.72 4.23 2.26
CA HIS A 106 -19.19 5.61 2.29
C HIS A 106 -18.09 6.60 1.92
N SER A 107 -16.89 6.48 2.52
CA SER A 107 -15.76 7.37 2.26
C SER A 107 -15.20 7.31 0.83
N ILE A 108 -15.38 6.18 0.14
CA ILE A 108 -14.83 5.97 -1.21
C ILE A 108 -15.87 6.28 -2.28
N GLY A 109 -17.14 5.91 -2.05
CA GLY A 109 -18.25 6.25 -2.93
C GLY A 109 -18.67 7.73 -2.87
N HIS A 110 -18.40 8.44 -1.76
CA HIS A 110 -18.68 9.88 -1.62
C HIS A 110 -17.43 10.64 -1.15
N GLY A 111 -16.43 10.72 -2.02
CA GLY A 111 -15.42 11.77 -1.90
C GLY A 111 -15.86 12.98 -2.71
N ALA A 112 -16.53 13.91 -2.02
CA ALA A 112 -17.24 15.11 -2.47
C ALA A 112 -18.66 14.86 -3.01
#